data_AF-A0A5J4PRG0-F1
#
_entry.id   AF-A0A5J4PRG0-F1
#
_cell.length_a   1.000
_cell.length_b   1.000
_cell.length_c   1.000
_cell.angle_alpha   90.00
_cell.angle_beta   90.00
_cell.angle_gamma   90.00
#
_symmetry.space_group_name_H-M   'P 1'
#
loop_
_entity.id
_entity.type
_entity.pdbx_description
1 polymer ?
#
loop_
_entity_poly.entity_id
_entity_poly.type
_entity_poly.pdbx_seq_one_letter_code
_entity_poly.pdbx_strand_id
1 'polypeptide(L)'
;MESSESINKHTKLNVNLFSAYLKTLNQQFFSNKELLNNKLKEPSRSMEPVSTEDQLNNIQRLISEANNEIKKHNRIVTNFQTEKANLIADIWGFLVDENKTIIEAFVNQSEGLQKGIDKLETERKALLNKHKELNIEIRHASEYVTSVQPSVDAINDTLIAYGFDNFKIVASDTEPNQYQIEREDGSVAENTLSEGEVTFITFLYFLQLAKGSISEDSISDDRILVIDDPISSLDSTVLFVVSSLIKEIIKSVKKNSSNIKQR
;
A
#
# COMPACT_ATOMS: atom_id res chain seq x y z
N MET A 1 50.61 -42.32 -29.76
CA MET A 1 49.25 -42.90 -29.68
C MET A 1 49.21 -44.08 -28.72
N GLU A 2 49.99 -45.14 -28.95
CA GLU A 2 50.04 -46.28 -28.02
C GLU A 2 50.56 -45.89 -26.62
N SER A 3 51.71 -45.20 -26.56
CA SER A 3 52.32 -44.77 -25.29
C SER A 3 51.44 -43.79 -24.50
N SER A 4 50.63 -42.98 -25.19
CA SER A 4 49.70 -42.04 -24.58
C SER A 4 48.42 -42.74 -24.06
N GLU A 5 47.90 -43.73 -24.79
CA GLU A 5 46.71 -44.48 -24.36
C GLU A 5 47.01 -45.53 -23.29
N SER A 6 48.24 -46.08 -23.27
CA SER A 6 48.70 -47.03 -22.24
C SER A 6 48.64 -46.48 -20.81
N ILE A 7 48.81 -45.17 -20.66
CA ILE A 7 48.81 -44.47 -19.35
C ILE A 7 47.41 -43.91 -19.03
N ASN A 8 46.49 -43.92 -20.01
CA ASN A 8 45.15 -43.38 -19.86
C ASN A 8 44.22 -44.40 -19.17
N LYS A 9 43.93 -44.18 -17.88
CA LYS A 9 43.02 -45.03 -17.07
C LYS A 9 41.59 -45.12 -17.62
N HIS A 10 41.19 -44.19 -18.48
CA HIS A 10 39.86 -44.16 -19.10
C HIS A 10 39.88 -44.53 -20.58
N THR A 11 40.99 -45.10 -21.07
CA THR A 11 41.09 -45.52 -22.47
C THR A 11 39.97 -46.50 -22.82
N LYS A 12 39.35 -46.27 -23.98
CA LYS A 12 38.36 -47.18 -24.57
C LYS A 12 38.99 -48.13 -25.58
N LEU A 13 40.30 -47.99 -25.82
CA LEU A 13 41.07 -48.85 -26.70
C LEU A 13 41.62 -50.04 -25.92
N ASN A 14 41.50 -51.25 -26.46
CA ASN A 14 42.23 -52.39 -25.91
C ASN A 14 43.71 -52.27 -26.28
N VAL A 15 44.47 -51.56 -25.44
CA VAL A 15 45.89 -51.22 -25.68
C VAL A 15 46.75 -52.49 -25.82
N ASN A 16 46.45 -53.55 -25.07
CA ASN A 16 47.20 -54.81 -25.14
C ASN A 16 47.05 -55.50 -26.50
N LEU A 17 45.81 -55.62 -27.00
CA LEU A 17 45.55 -56.19 -28.33
C LEU A 17 46.09 -55.28 -29.44
N PHE A 18 45.93 -53.96 -29.29
CA PHE A 18 46.47 -52.99 -30.23
C PHE A 18 48.00 -53.11 -30.35
N SER A 19 48.70 -53.21 -29.21
CA SER A 19 50.15 -53.40 -29.14
C SER A 19 50.58 -54.71 -29.80
N ALA A 20 49.85 -55.81 -29.54
CA ALA A 20 50.15 -57.11 -30.12
C ALA A 20 50.01 -57.10 -31.65
N TYR A 21 48.95 -56.51 -32.19
CA TYR A 21 48.76 -56.37 -33.64
C TYR A 21 49.78 -55.42 -34.27
N LEU A 22 50.10 -54.31 -33.60
CA LEU A 22 51.12 -53.37 -34.09
C LEU A 22 52.52 -54.00 -34.12
N LYS A 23 52.88 -54.79 -33.09
CA LYS A 23 54.14 -55.54 -33.05
C LYS A 23 54.20 -56.55 -34.19
N THR A 24 53.12 -57.30 -34.41
CA THR A 24 53.03 -58.28 -35.50
C THR A 24 53.14 -57.60 -36.86
N LEU A 25 52.44 -56.48 -37.07
CA LEU A 25 52.51 -55.68 -38.29
C LEU A 25 53.94 -55.17 -38.56
N ASN A 26 54.63 -54.68 -37.53
CA ASN A 26 56.02 -54.23 -37.65
C ASN A 26 56.97 -55.37 -38.03
N GLN A 27 56.76 -56.58 -37.49
CA GLN A 27 57.52 -57.76 -37.88
C GLN A 27 57.27 -58.14 -39.34
N GLN A 28 56.01 -58.13 -39.79
CA GLN A 28 55.65 -58.39 -41.19
C GLN A 28 56.29 -57.36 -42.15
N PHE A 29 56.31 -56.07 -41.78
CA PHE A 29 57.01 -55.05 -42.57
C PHE A 29 58.52 -55.27 -42.62
N PHE A 30 59.13 -55.67 -41.51
CA PHE A 30 60.55 -55.99 -41.48
C PHE A 30 60.87 -57.18 -42.40
N SER A 31 60.10 -58.27 -42.29
CA SER A 31 60.25 -59.44 -43.16
C SER A 31 60.06 -59.09 -44.63
N ASN A 32 59.04 -58.29 -44.97
CA ASN A 32 58.83 -57.83 -46.34
C ASN A 32 59.98 -56.96 -46.86
N LYS A 33 60.55 -56.11 -46.01
CA LYS A 33 61.74 -55.32 -46.35
C LYS A 33 62.94 -56.21 -46.64
N GLU A 34 63.16 -57.26 -45.85
CA GLU A 34 64.23 -58.23 -46.10
C GLU A 34 64.00 -59.02 -47.40
N LEU A 35 62.77 -59.47 -47.66
CA LEU A 35 62.40 -60.13 -48.92
C LEU A 35 62.67 -59.22 -50.12
N LEU A 36 62.27 -57.95 -50.06
CA LEU A 36 62.56 -56.99 -51.12
C LEU A 36 64.07 -56.75 -51.31
N ASN A 37 64.82 -56.62 -50.23
CA ASN A 37 66.29 -56.48 -50.29
C ASN A 37 66.97 -57.72 -50.92
N ASN A 38 66.49 -58.91 -50.59
CA ASN A 38 67.01 -60.15 -51.17
C ASN A 38 66.62 -60.26 -52.66
N LYS A 39 65.44 -59.77 -53.06
CA LYS A 39 65.00 -59.76 -54.47
C LYS A 39 65.90 -58.86 -55.31
N LEU A 40 66.36 -57.74 -54.74
CA LEU A 40 67.32 -56.85 -55.39
C LEU A 40 68.69 -57.53 -55.60
N LYS A 41 69.14 -58.35 -54.64
CA LYS A 41 70.41 -59.09 -54.72
C LYS A 41 70.32 -60.31 -55.66
N GLU A 42 69.18 -60.97 -55.71
CA GLU A 42 68.92 -62.17 -56.52
C GLU A 42 67.63 -62.02 -57.37
N PRO A 43 67.67 -61.26 -58.48
CA PRO A 43 66.46 -60.89 -59.23
C PRO A 43 65.68 -62.07 -59.84
N SER A 44 66.37 -63.18 -60.13
CA SER A 44 65.78 -64.37 -60.76
C SER A 44 64.94 -65.23 -59.81
N ARG A 45 65.07 -65.06 -58.49
CA ARG A 45 64.34 -65.87 -57.49
C ARG A 45 62.93 -65.32 -57.25
N SER A 46 61.89 -66.13 -57.43
CA SER A 46 60.52 -65.72 -57.07
C SER A 46 60.38 -65.60 -55.55
N MET A 47 59.76 -64.53 -55.06
CA MET A 47 59.47 -64.31 -53.65
C MET A 47 58.10 -63.67 -53.48
N GLU A 48 57.32 -64.18 -52.54
CA GLU A 48 55.98 -63.69 -52.21
C GLU A 48 56.03 -62.86 -50.92
N PRO A 49 55.58 -61.59 -50.94
CA PRO A 49 55.48 -60.79 -49.72
C PRO A 49 54.45 -61.36 -48.74
N VAL A 50 54.71 -61.19 -47.45
CA VAL A 50 53.76 -61.49 -46.38
C VAL A 50 52.65 -60.43 -46.37
N SER A 51 51.38 -60.85 -46.39
CA SER A 51 50.25 -59.92 -46.32
C SER A 51 50.19 -59.20 -44.97
N THR A 52 49.92 -57.89 -45.01
CA THR A 52 49.72 -57.04 -43.81
C THR A 52 48.25 -56.64 -43.60
N GLU A 53 47.36 -57.07 -44.50
CA GLU A 53 45.95 -56.64 -44.54
C GLU A 53 45.21 -57.00 -43.26
N ASP A 54 45.37 -58.23 -42.75
CA ASP A 54 44.69 -58.68 -41.54
C ASP A 54 45.05 -57.83 -40.31
N GLN A 55 46.33 -57.48 -40.16
CA GLN A 55 46.79 -56.68 -39.02
C GLN A 55 46.28 -55.24 -39.11
N LEU A 56 46.28 -54.66 -40.31
CA LEU A 56 45.70 -53.33 -40.55
C LEU A 56 44.20 -53.31 -40.27
N ASN A 57 43.46 -54.30 -40.75
CA ASN A 57 42.02 -54.44 -40.50
C ASN A 57 41.71 -54.63 -39.01
N ASN A 58 42.51 -55.44 -38.29
CA ASN A 58 42.36 -55.64 -36.86
C ASN A 58 42.61 -54.35 -36.06
N ILE A 59 43.65 -53.59 -36.41
CA ILE A 59 43.97 -52.30 -35.79
C ILE A 59 42.84 -51.29 -36.07
N GLN A 60 42.38 -51.20 -37.32
CA GLN A 60 41.30 -50.30 -37.71
C GLN A 60 39.99 -50.63 -36.98
N ARG A 61 39.68 -51.92 -36.80
CA ARG A 61 38.53 -52.38 -36.02
C ARG A 61 38.61 -51.91 -34.57
N LEU A 62 39.75 -52.14 -33.90
CA LEU A 62 39.94 -51.71 -32.50
C LEU A 62 39.79 -50.18 -32.34
N ILE A 63 40.32 -49.40 -33.28
CA ILE A 63 40.16 -47.93 -33.27
C ILE A 63 38.68 -47.55 -33.46
N SER A 64 37.98 -48.23 -34.38
CA SER A 64 36.57 -47.96 -34.67
C SER A 64 35.66 -48.28 -33.48
N GLU A 65 35.91 -49.42 -32.82
CA GLU A 65 35.21 -49.83 -31.60
C GLU A 65 35.44 -48.83 -30.46
N ALA A 66 36.69 -48.45 -30.20
CA ALA A 66 37.03 -47.45 -29.19
C ALA A 66 36.34 -46.11 -29.45
N ASN A 67 36.35 -45.63 -30.71
CA ASN A 67 35.67 -44.41 -31.12
C ASN A 67 34.14 -44.49 -30.95
N ASN A 68 33.54 -45.66 -31.18
CA ASN A 68 32.11 -45.86 -30.96
C ASN A 68 31.76 -45.75 -29.47
N GLU A 69 32.56 -46.36 -28.59
CA GLU A 69 32.35 -46.25 -27.14
C GLU A 69 32.55 -44.82 -26.62
N ILE A 70 33.52 -44.08 -27.17
CA ILE A 70 33.69 -42.65 -26.87
C ILE A 70 32.45 -41.86 -27.29
N LYS A 71 31.91 -42.10 -28.49
CA LYS A 71 30.69 -41.43 -28.96
C LYS A 71 29.49 -41.73 -28.08
N LYS A 72 29.30 -42.99 -27.66
CA LYS A 72 28.22 -43.38 -26.73
C LYS A 72 28.35 -42.65 -25.40
N HIS A 73 29.56 -42.64 -24.82
CA HIS A 73 29.81 -41.95 -23.56
C HIS A 73 29.55 -40.44 -23.68
N ASN A 74 30.07 -39.80 -24.73
CA ASN A 74 29.85 -38.37 -24.97
C ASN A 74 28.37 -38.05 -25.12
N ARG A 75 27.59 -38.89 -25.82
CA ARG A 75 26.14 -38.69 -25.94
C ARG A 75 25.43 -38.72 -24.59
N ILE A 76 25.81 -39.63 -23.69
CA ILE A 76 25.27 -39.68 -22.32
C ILE A 76 25.62 -38.39 -21.59
N VAL A 77 26.87 -37.92 -21.67
CA VAL A 77 27.32 -36.69 -21.01
C VAL A 77 26.61 -35.45 -21.56
N THR A 78 26.47 -35.34 -22.88
CA THR A 78 25.76 -34.22 -23.52
C THR A 78 24.29 -34.18 -23.11
N ASN A 79 23.64 -35.34 -23.02
CA ASN A 79 22.22 -35.42 -22.67
C ASN A 79 21.98 -35.35 -21.16
N PHE A 80 22.98 -35.62 -20.32
CA PHE A 80 22.81 -35.68 -18.87
C PHE A 80 22.23 -34.39 -18.27
N GLN A 81 22.72 -33.23 -18.71
CA GLN A 81 22.21 -31.94 -18.21
C GLN A 81 20.76 -31.71 -18.62
N THR A 82 20.40 -32.07 -19.85
CA THR A 82 19.03 -31.97 -20.36
C THR A 82 18.08 -32.91 -19.63
N GLU A 83 18.44 -34.18 -19.49
CA GLU A 83 17.62 -35.17 -18.78
C GLU A 83 17.46 -34.83 -17.30
N LYS A 84 18.53 -34.31 -16.67
CA LYS A 84 18.46 -33.79 -15.30
C LYS A 84 17.49 -32.61 -15.19
N ALA A 85 17.57 -31.66 -16.12
CA ALA A 85 16.67 -30.50 -16.12
C ALA A 85 15.21 -30.92 -16.32
N ASN A 86 14.95 -31.84 -17.24
CA ASN A 86 13.62 -32.41 -17.48
C ASN A 86 13.09 -33.11 -16.23
N LEU A 87 13.90 -33.97 -15.60
CA LEU A 87 13.49 -34.67 -14.37
C LEU A 87 13.16 -33.68 -13.24
N ILE A 88 13.95 -32.62 -13.07
CA ILE A 88 13.65 -31.58 -12.08
C ILE A 88 12.31 -30.91 -12.39
N ALA A 89 12.04 -30.59 -13.66
CA ALA A 89 10.78 -29.99 -14.09
C ALA A 89 9.59 -30.94 -13.84
N ASP A 90 9.74 -32.24 -14.13
CA ASP A 90 8.72 -33.26 -13.89
C ASP A 90 8.41 -33.42 -12.40
N ILE A 91 9.45 -33.42 -11.55
CA ILE A 91 9.29 -33.46 -10.09
C ILE A 91 8.51 -32.23 -9.60
N TRP A 92 8.86 -31.04 -10.08
CA TRP A 92 8.12 -29.83 -9.73
C TRP A 92 6.68 -29.88 -10.21
N GLY A 93 6.45 -30.35 -11.45
CA GLY A 93 5.10 -30.53 -11.99
C GLY A 93 4.27 -31.48 -11.13
N PHE A 94 4.82 -32.62 -10.75
CA PHE A 94 4.18 -33.58 -9.85
C PHE A 94 3.86 -32.96 -8.48
N LEU A 95 4.83 -32.28 -7.85
CA LEU A 95 4.61 -31.64 -6.56
C LEU A 95 3.51 -30.57 -6.60
N VAL A 96 3.46 -29.78 -7.67
CA VAL A 96 2.41 -28.77 -7.87
C VAL A 96 1.05 -29.43 -8.08
N ASP A 97 0.97 -30.49 -8.88
CA ASP A 97 -0.29 -31.18 -9.17
C ASP A 97 -0.86 -31.87 -7.92
N GLU A 98 -0.02 -32.58 -7.16
CA GLU A 98 -0.41 -33.21 -5.89
C GLU A 98 -0.94 -32.18 -4.87
N ASN A 99 -0.37 -30.97 -4.86
CA ASN A 99 -0.76 -29.91 -3.93
C ASN A 99 -1.72 -28.89 -4.55
N LYS A 100 -2.23 -29.14 -5.75
CA LYS A 100 -3.00 -28.16 -6.53
C LYS A 100 -4.18 -27.61 -5.75
N THR A 101 -4.97 -28.47 -5.11
CA THR A 101 -6.13 -28.05 -4.31
C THR A 101 -5.73 -27.16 -3.14
N ILE A 102 -4.60 -27.44 -2.47
CA ILE A 102 -4.11 -26.64 -1.35
C ILE A 102 -3.63 -25.27 -1.85
N ILE A 103 -2.88 -25.26 -2.96
CA ILE A 103 -2.37 -24.04 -3.59
C ILE A 103 -3.54 -23.17 -4.05
N GLU A 104 -4.52 -23.74 -4.76
CA GLU A 104 -5.70 -23.02 -5.24
C GLU A 104 -6.52 -22.47 -4.07
N ALA A 105 -6.73 -23.24 -3.00
CA ALA A 105 -7.41 -22.77 -1.81
C ALA A 105 -6.69 -21.59 -1.15
N PHE A 106 -5.36 -21.66 -1.03
CA PHE A 106 -4.54 -20.58 -0.49
C PHE A 106 -4.59 -19.33 -1.38
N VAL A 107 -4.43 -19.48 -2.69
CA VAL A 107 -4.50 -18.37 -3.66
C VAL A 107 -5.86 -17.69 -3.59
N ASN A 108 -6.96 -18.47 -3.64
CA ASN A 108 -8.31 -17.93 -3.54
C ASN A 108 -8.55 -17.19 -2.22
N GLN A 109 -8.05 -17.72 -1.10
CA GLN A 109 -8.15 -17.05 0.21
C GLN A 109 -7.36 -15.74 0.23
N SER A 110 -6.13 -15.75 -0.27
CA SER A 110 -5.26 -14.57 -0.34
C SER A 110 -5.89 -13.48 -1.21
N GLU A 111 -6.39 -13.83 -2.40
CA GLU A 111 -7.09 -12.89 -3.28
C GLU A 111 -8.37 -12.34 -2.65
N GLY A 112 -9.14 -13.18 -1.95
CA GLY A 112 -10.33 -12.76 -1.22
C GLY A 112 -10.02 -11.75 -0.12
N LEU A 113 -8.96 -11.99 0.65
CA LEU A 113 -8.49 -11.07 1.69
C LEU A 113 -8.00 -9.75 1.09
N GLN A 114 -7.23 -9.79 0.00
CA GLN A 114 -6.76 -8.58 -0.67
C GLN A 114 -7.91 -7.72 -1.19
N LYS A 115 -8.92 -8.33 -1.83
CA LYS A 115 -10.14 -7.62 -2.25
C LYS A 115 -10.88 -6.98 -1.08
N GLY A 116 -10.91 -7.65 0.07
CA GLY A 116 -11.48 -7.10 1.31
C GLY A 116 -10.73 -5.87 1.80
N ILE A 117 -9.39 -5.92 1.81
CA ILE A 117 -8.52 -4.79 2.16
C ILE A 117 -8.78 -3.61 1.22
N ASP A 118 -8.74 -3.84 -0.09
CA ASP A 118 -8.91 -2.79 -1.10
C ASP A 118 -10.28 -2.10 -0.98
N LYS A 119 -11.33 -2.87 -0.69
CA LYS A 119 -12.68 -2.35 -0.45
C LYS A 119 -12.73 -1.48 0.80
N LEU A 120 -12.18 -1.95 1.92
CA LEU A 120 -12.16 -1.21 3.18
C LEU A 120 -11.33 0.08 3.07
N GLU A 121 -10.21 0.06 2.35
CA GLU A 121 -9.42 1.26 2.10
C GLU A 121 -10.18 2.30 1.29
N THR A 122 -10.93 1.84 0.27
CA THR A 122 -11.78 2.72 -0.56
C THR A 122 -12.90 3.34 0.27
N GLU A 123 -13.60 2.55 1.08
CA GLU A 123 -14.66 3.03 1.98
C GLU A 123 -14.10 4.01 3.02
N ARG A 124 -12.95 3.70 3.62
CA ARG A 124 -12.27 4.59 4.57
C ARG A 124 -11.93 5.94 3.94
N LYS A 125 -11.40 5.93 2.70
CA LYS A 125 -11.07 7.15 1.97
C LYS A 125 -12.31 8.00 1.67
N ALA A 126 -13.41 7.35 1.27
CA ALA A 126 -14.68 8.03 1.03
C ALA A 126 -15.23 8.67 2.32
N LEU A 127 -15.22 7.95 3.44
CA LEU A 127 -15.65 8.46 4.75
C LEU A 127 -14.79 9.64 5.22
N LEU A 128 -13.46 9.56 5.04
CA LEU A 128 -12.56 10.66 5.39
C LEU A 128 -12.82 11.92 4.56
N ASN A 129 -13.13 11.77 3.27
CA ASN A 129 -13.49 12.91 2.43
C ASN A 129 -14.82 13.52 2.88
N LYS A 130 -15.83 12.69 3.14
CA LYS A 130 -17.13 13.16 3.66
C LYS A 130 -17.01 13.86 5.00
N HIS A 131 -16.14 13.37 5.89
CA HIS A 131 -15.85 14.04 7.17
C HIS A 131 -15.20 15.41 6.96
N LYS A 132 -14.27 15.54 6.02
CA LYS A 132 -13.66 16.84 5.68
C LYS A 132 -14.69 17.81 5.11
N GLU A 133 -15.53 17.35 4.18
CA GLU A 133 -16.63 18.15 3.61
C GLU A 133 -17.58 18.63 4.70
N LEU A 134 -18.03 17.74 5.58
CA LEU A 134 -18.92 18.09 6.68
C LEU A 134 -18.29 19.08 7.66
N ASN A 135 -16.99 18.97 7.95
CA ASN A 135 -16.30 19.95 8.79
C ASN A 135 -16.20 21.32 8.14
N ILE A 136 -16.05 21.39 6.82
CA ILE A 136 -16.08 22.66 6.07
C ILE A 136 -17.49 23.27 6.15
N GLU A 137 -18.53 22.46 5.96
CA GLU A 137 -19.92 22.91 6.09
C GLU A 137 -20.23 23.40 7.51
N ILE A 138 -19.79 22.67 8.54
CA ILE A 138 -19.92 23.08 9.94
C ILE A 138 -19.21 24.41 10.15
N ARG A 139 -17.97 24.57 9.68
CA ARG A 139 -17.23 25.82 9.83
C ARG A 139 -17.96 26.99 9.17
N HIS A 140 -18.44 26.81 7.94
CA HIS A 140 -19.21 27.85 7.26
C HIS A 140 -20.49 28.20 8.00
N ALA A 141 -21.27 27.20 8.44
CA ALA A 141 -22.46 27.44 9.25
C ALA A 141 -22.13 28.12 10.58
N SER A 142 -21.01 27.75 11.20
CA SER A 142 -20.50 28.37 12.41
C SER A 142 -20.13 29.83 12.20
N GLU A 143 -19.46 30.21 11.09
CA GLU A 143 -19.16 31.61 10.75
C GLU A 143 -20.44 32.46 10.67
N TYR A 144 -21.53 31.92 10.12
CA TYR A 144 -22.83 32.61 10.13
C TYR A 144 -23.36 32.79 11.56
N VAL A 145 -23.20 31.80 12.44
CA VAL A 145 -23.71 31.85 13.84
C VAL A 145 -22.81 32.69 14.76
N THR A 146 -21.49 32.70 14.56
CA THR A 146 -20.52 33.48 15.35
C THR A 146 -20.37 34.91 14.86
N SER A 147 -20.85 35.21 13.64
CA SER A 147 -20.92 36.60 13.20
C SER A 147 -21.80 37.41 14.14
N VAL A 148 -21.25 38.55 14.49
CA VAL A 148 -21.74 39.56 15.43
C VAL A 148 -23.17 40.05 15.03
N GLN A 149 -23.46 40.04 13.73
CA GLN A 149 -24.72 40.56 13.17
C GLN A 149 -25.98 39.73 13.53
N PRO A 150 -26.08 38.41 13.29
CA PRO A 150 -27.25 37.63 13.68
C PRO A 150 -27.51 37.61 15.19
N SER A 151 -26.46 37.77 16.01
CA SER A 151 -26.62 37.95 17.46
C SER A 151 -27.28 39.30 17.79
N VAL A 152 -26.90 40.37 17.09
CA VAL A 152 -27.57 41.68 17.19
C VAL A 152 -28.98 41.65 16.69
N ASP A 153 -29.22 41.05 15.53
CA ASP A 153 -30.54 40.98 14.93
C ASP A 153 -31.49 40.22 15.86
N ALA A 154 -31.06 39.10 16.44
CA ALA A 154 -31.84 38.34 17.42
C ALA A 154 -32.12 39.12 18.72
N ILE A 155 -31.15 39.91 19.20
CA ILE A 155 -31.35 40.76 20.38
C ILE A 155 -32.34 41.89 20.06
N ASN A 156 -32.21 42.56 18.91
CA ASN A 156 -33.12 43.61 18.48
C ASN A 156 -34.55 43.09 18.24
N ASP A 157 -34.71 41.93 17.60
CA ASP A 157 -36.01 41.26 17.43
C ASP A 157 -36.65 40.97 18.80
N THR A 158 -35.85 40.54 19.77
CA THR A 158 -36.29 40.31 21.15
C THR A 158 -36.75 41.63 21.79
N LEU A 159 -35.95 42.70 21.70
CA LEU A 159 -36.29 44.01 22.24
C LEU A 159 -37.63 44.51 21.67
N ILE A 160 -37.81 44.45 20.35
CA ILE A 160 -39.04 44.85 19.65
C ILE A 160 -40.24 44.00 20.10
N ALA A 161 -40.08 42.67 20.16
CA ALA A 161 -41.17 41.76 20.54
C ALA A 161 -41.69 42.00 21.97
N TYR A 162 -40.83 42.51 22.85
CA TYR A 162 -41.18 42.86 24.23
C TYR A 162 -41.50 44.35 24.43
N GLY A 163 -41.56 45.14 23.36
CA GLY A 163 -41.96 46.55 23.40
C GLY A 163 -40.88 47.51 23.88
N PHE A 164 -39.60 47.14 23.76
CA PHE A 164 -38.46 48.04 23.96
C PHE A 164 -38.06 48.64 22.60
N ASP A 165 -38.50 49.87 22.34
CA ASP A 165 -38.19 50.67 21.16
C ASP A 165 -37.22 51.84 21.45
N ASN A 166 -37.06 52.19 22.73
CA ASN A 166 -36.23 53.30 23.20
C ASN A 166 -34.71 53.17 22.92
N PHE A 167 -34.21 51.99 22.56
CA PHE A 167 -32.86 51.77 22.06
C PHE A 167 -32.76 50.49 21.21
N LYS A 168 -31.72 50.42 20.38
CA LYS A 168 -31.34 49.24 19.59
C LYS A 168 -29.83 49.02 19.68
N ILE A 169 -29.40 47.79 19.44
CA ILE A 169 -27.98 47.45 19.32
C ILE A 169 -27.60 47.51 17.84
N VAL A 170 -26.48 48.15 17.51
CA VAL A 170 -25.93 48.23 16.16
C VAL A 170 -24.48 47.80 16.16
N ALA A 171 -23.97 47.37 15.01
CA ALA A 171 -22.53 47.14 14.87
C ALA A 171 -21.77 48.47 14.99
N SER A 172 -20.61 48.44 15.64
CA SER A 172 -19.75 49.61 15.74
C SER A 172 -19.12 49.92 14.38
N ASP A 173 -19.35 51.14 13.87
CA ASP A 173 -18.72 51.61 12.62
C ASP A 173 -17.20 51.83 12.77
N THR A 174 -16.72 52.00 14.01
CA THR A 174 -15.32 52.32 14.32
C THR A 174 -14.49 51.10 14.73
N GLU A 175 -15.10 50.07 15.30
CA GLU A 175 -14.39 48.88 15.79
C GLU A 175 -15.00 47.57 15.24
N PRO A 176 -14.24 46.80 14.43
CA PRO A 176 -14.71 45.53 13.89
C PRO A 176 -15.07 44.54 15.01
N ASN A 177 -16.21 43.86 14.87
CA ASN A 177 -16.76 42.92 15.86
C ASN A 177 -17.18 43.51 17.21
N GLN A 178 -17.40 44.83 17.29
CA GLN A 178 -18.00 45.47 18.46
C GLN A 178 -19.40 46.01 18.16
N TYR A 179 -20.10 46.38 19.22
CA TYR A 179 -21.46 46.91 19.15
C TYR A 179 -21.56 48.26 19.85
N GLN A 180 -22.51 49.06 19.39
CA GLN A 180 -22.92 50.30 20.03
C GLN A 180 -24.43 50.25 20.30
N ILE A 181 -24.87 51.03 21.27
CA ILE A 181 -26.28 51.18 21.61
C ILE A 181 -26.74 52.52 21.05
N GLU A 182 -27.71 52.49 20.16
CA GLU A 182 -28.33 53.69 19.58
C GLU A 182 -29.71 53.92 20.21
N ARG A 183 -30.01 55.16 20.59
CA ARG A 183 -31.37 55.61 20.94
C ARG A 183 -32.22 55.79 19.67
N GLU A 184 -33.53 55.97 19.81
CA GLU A 184 -34.44 56.24 18.68
C GLU A 184 -34.03 57.47 17.85
N ASP A 185 -33.39 58.45 18.48
CA ASP A 185 -32.91 59.67 17.83
C ASP A 185 -31.59 59.48 17.05
N GLY A 186 -31.04 58.26 17.05
CA GLY A 186 -29.78 57.91 16.39
C GLY A 186 -28.53 58.33 17.17
N SER A 187 -28.67 58.82 18.41
CA SER A 187 -27.52 59.12 19.27
C SER A 187 -26.98 57.87 19.96
N VAL A 188 -25.66 57.82 20.14
CA VAL A 188 -25.00 56.72 20.87
C VAL A 188 -25.23 56.89 22.37
N ALA A 189 -25.73 55.84 23.01
CA ALA A 189 -26.10 55.82 24.42
C ALA A 189 -24.92 55.51 25.37
N GLU A 190 -23.75 56.14 25.18
CA GLU A 190 -22.55 55.86 26.01
C GLU A 190 -22.73 56.24 27.48
N ASN A 191 -23.41 57.36 27.77
CA ASN A 191 -23.50 57.95 29.11
C ASN A 191 -24.94 58.17 29.59
N THR A 192 -25.93 57.69 28.83
CA THR A 192 -27.36 57.94 29.09
C THR A 192 -28.13 56.66 29.43
N LEU A 193 -27.45 55.53 29.56
CA LEU A 193 -28.05 54.28 30.03
C LEU A 193 -28.24 54.34 31.54
N SER A 194 -29.44 54.00 31.99
CA SER A 194 -29.67 53.69 33.40
C SER A 194 -28.93 52.41 33.80
N GLU A 195 -28.56 52.30 35.07
CA GLU A 195 -27.96 51.08 35.65
C GLU A 195 -28.81 49.82 35.35
N GLY A 196 -30.12 50.00 35.32
CA GLY A 196 -31.09 49.00 34.92
C GLY A 196 -30.97 48.54 33.46
N GLU A 197 -30.86 49.48 32.52
CA GLU A 197 -30.66 49.18 31.09
C GLU A 197 -29.31 48.49 30.86
N VAL A 198 -28.25 48.93 31.52
CA VAL A 198 -26.93 48.28 31.44
C VAL A 198 -27.01 46.81 31.88
N THR A 199 -27.67 46.55 33.02
CA THR A 199 -27.84 45.18 33.54
C THR A 199 -28.66 44.31 32.59
N PHE A 200 -29.73 44.86 32.03
CA PHE A 200 -30.58 44.14 31.08
C PHE A 200 -29.87 43.80 29.77
N ILE A 201 -29.13 44.75 29.19
CA ILE A 201 -28.37 44.53 27.94
C ILE A 201 -27.25 43.50 28.18
N THR A 202 -26.58 43.59 29.33
CA THR A 202 -25.56 42.61 29.73
C THR A 202 -26.16 41.21 29.87
N PHE A 203 -27.37 41.11 30.42
CA PHE A 203 -28.09 39.85 30.52
C PHE A 203 -28.45 39.27 29.13
N LEU A 204 -28.97 40.09 28.20
CA LEU A 204 -29.27 39.65 26.83
C LEU A 204 -28.01 39.18 26.10
N TYR A 205 -26.89 39.90 26.27
CA TYR A 205 -25.60 39.53 25.71
C TYR A 205 -25.10 38.19 26.28
N PHE A 206 -25.18 38.00 27.60
CA PHE A 206 -24.85 36.75 28.26
C PHE A 206 -25.71 35.58 27.74
N LEU A 207 -27.02 35.79 27.56
CA LEU A 207 -27.90 34.78 26.99
C LEU A 207 -27.52 34.41 25.55
N GLN A 208 -27.14 35.39 24.73
CA GLN A 208 -26.72 35.15 23.37
C GLN A 208 -25.38 34.43 23.31
N LEU A 209 -24.43 34.75 24.20
CA LEU A 209 -23.21 33.98 24.40
C LEU A 209 -23.47 32.54 24.88
N ALA A 210 -24.52 32.32 25.68
CA ALA A 210 -24.92 31.00 26.11
C ALA A 210 -25.55 30.17 24.97
N LYS A 211 -26.22 30.84 24.01
CA LYS A 211 -26.80 30.22 22.81
C LYS A 211 -25.79 29.99 21.68
N GLY A 212 -24.79 30.87 21.54
CA GLY A 212 -23.74 30.83 20.53
C GLY A 212 -22.35 30.47 21.09
N SER A 213 -21.28 30.74 20.35
CA SER A 213 -19.92 30.69 20.87
C SER A 213 -19.09 31.88 20.43
N ILE A 214 -18.08 32.24 21.22
CA ILE A 214 -17.12 33.32 20.91
C ILE A 214 -16.04 32.83 19.94
N SER A 215 -15.84 31.51 19.80
CA SER A 215 -14.90 30.90 18.86
C SER A 215 -15.54 29.84 17.97
N GLU A 216 -15.11 29.78 16.70
CA GLU A 216 -15.56 28.83 15.67
C GLU A 216 -15.46 27.36 16.12
N ASP A 217 -14.55 27.04 17.05
CA ASP A 217 -14.21 25.67 17.46
C ASP A 217 -15.01 25.13 18.66
N SER A 218 -15.86 25.92 19.33
CA SER A 218 -16.43 25.57 20.66
C SER A 218 -17.97 25.56 20.73
N ILE A 219 -18.64 25.54 19.58
CA ILE A 219 -20.11 25.61 19.47
C ILE A 219 -20.80 24.30 19.90
N SER A 220 -20.08 23.17 19.85
CA SER A 220 -20.61 21.82 20.12
C SER A 220 -20.54 21.39 21.59
N ASP A 221 -19.91 22.16 22.47
CA ASP A 221 -19.67 21.71 23.85
C ASP A 221 -20.92 21.83 24.72
N ASP A 222 -21.13 20.83 25.58
CA ASP A 222 -22.15 20.88 26.62
C ASP A 222 -21.83 21.98 27.63
N ARG A 223 -22.81 22.81 27.98
CA ARG A 223 -22.61 23.95 28.91
C ARG A 223 -23.56 23.89 30.10
N ILE A 224 -23.08 24.35 31.25
CA ILE A 224 -23.89 24.58 32.46
C ILE A 224 -24.01 26.08 32.66
N LEU A 225 -25.24 26.58 32.73
CA LEU A 225 -25.53 27.99 32.97
C LEU A 225 -25.97 28.17 34.42
N VAL A 226 -25.26 29.01 35.17
CA VAL A 226 -25.66 29.43 36.53
C VAL A 226 -26.05 30.89 36.45
N ILE A 227 -27.29 31.20 36.82
CA ILE A 227 -27.82 32.56 36.87
C ILE A 227 -28.17 32.83 38.33
N ASP A 228 -27.44 33.75 38.95
CA ASP A 228 -27.71 34.22 40.32
C ASP A 228 -28.30 35.62 40.23
N ASP A 229 -29.53 35.80 40.74
CA ASP A 229 -30.32 37.03 40.71
C ASP A 229 -30.05 37.94 39.48
N PRO A 230 -30.54 37.55 38.28
CA PRO A 230 -30.09 38.15 37.02
C PRO A 230 -30.36 39.65 36.91
N ILE A 231 -31.29 40.16 37.71
CA ILE A 231 -31.66 41.57 37.77
C ILE A 231 -32.26 41.88 39.14
N SER A 232 -31.64 42.82 39.86
CA SER A 232 -32.18 43.42 41.08
C SER A 232 -32.78 44.79 40.76
N SER A 233 -33.99 45.07 41.26
CA SER A 233 -34.54 46.44 41.33
C SER A 233 -34.86 47.14 40.00
N LEU A 234 -35.44 46.41 39.05
CA LEU A 234 -35.87 46.95 37.75
C LEU A 234 -37.39 47.14 37.62
N ASP A 235 -37.79 47.89 36.59
CA ASP A 235 -39.19 47.99 36.15
C ASP A 235 -39.79 46.58 35.94
N SER A 236 -41.04 46.44 36.38
CA SER A 236 -41.94 45.31 36.14
C SER A 236 -41.90 44.78 34.70
N THR A 237 -41.75 45.64 33.69
CA THR A 237 -41.63 45.24 32.28
C THR A 237 -40.36 44.43 32.04
N VAL A 238 -39.20 44.94 32.46
CA VAL A 238 -37.90 44.25 32.29
C VAL A 238 -37.89 42.92 33.06
N LEU A 239 -38.43 42.90 34.28
CA LEU A 239 -38.57 41.68 35.08
C LEU A 239 -39.40 40.61 34.36
N PHE A 240 -40.48 41.02 33.70
CA PHE A 240 -41.32 40.11 32.92
C PHE A 240 -40.57 39.54 31.70
N VAL A 241 -39.82 40.38 30.97
CA VAL A 241 -39.03 39.94 29.81
C VAL A 241 -37.98 38.92 30.20
N VAL A 242 -37.15 39.26 31.20
CA VAL A 242 -36.09 38.36 31.68
C VAL A 242 -36.68 37.05 32.20
N SER A 243 -37.77 37.11 32.96
CA SER A 243 -38.45 35.91 33.45
C SER A 243 -38.98 35.03 32.31
N SER A 244 -39.45 35.64 31.22
CA SER A 244 -39.96 34.93 30.04
C SER A 244 -38.83 34.26 29.26
N LEU A 245 -37.72 34.97 29.04
CA LEU A 245 -36.53 34.44 28.38
C LEU A 245 -35.92 33.26 29.16
N ILE A 246 -35.80 33.37 30.48
CA ILE A 246 -35.31 32.27 31.34
C ILE A 246 -36.24 31.05 31.25
N LYS A 247 -37.56 31.26 31.26
CA LYS A 247 -38.54 30.17 31.10
C LYS A 247 -38.41 29.46 29.76
N GLU A 248 -38.15 30.18 28.67
CA GLU A 248 -37.91 29.57 27.35
C GLU A 248 -36.66 28.70 27.34
N ILE A 249 -35.56 29.17 27.94
CA ILE A 249 -34.32 28.40 28.09
C ILE A 249 -34.55 27.14 28.92
N ILE A 250 -35.25 27.25 30.05
CA ILE A 250 -35.59 26.07 30.87
C ILE A 250 -36.43 25.07 30.05
N LYS A 251 -37.34 25.57 29.20
CA LYS A 251 -38.20 24.73 28.36
C LYS A 251 -37.40 24.02 27.25
N SER A 252 -36.40 24.67 26.64
CA SER A 252 -35.53 24.02 25.64
C SER A 252 -34.63 22.97 26.26
N VAL A 253 -34.07 23.24 27.46
CA VAL A 253 -33.28 22.27 28.23
C VAL A 253 -34.11 21.04 28.58
N LYS A 254 -35.34 21.21 29.07
CA LYS A 254 -36.26 20.09 29.37
C LYS A 254 -36.64 19.25 28.15
N LYS A 255 -36.55 19.80 26.95
CA LYS A 255 -36.84 19.11 25.68
C LYS A 255 -35.61 18.44 25.06
N ASN A 256 -34.44 18.53 25.69
CA ASN A 256 -33.15 18.07 25.13
C ASN A 256 -32.84 18.66 23.73
N SER A 257 -33.34 19.87 23.45
CA SER A 257 -33.17 20.52 22.14
C SER A 257 -32.11 21.62 22.13
N SER A 258 -31.23 21.66 23.14
CA SER A 258 -30.17 22.65 23.31
C SER A 258 -28.92 22.04 23.92
N ASN A 259 -27.74 22.61 23.62
CA ASN A 259 -26.44 22.21 24.19
C ASN A 259 -26.26 22.64 25.67
N ILE A 260 -27.25 23.33 26.25
CA ILE A 260 -27.31 23.69 27.67
C ILE A 260 -27.88 22.51 28.45
N LYS A 261 -27.16 22.04 29.46
CA LYS A 261 -27.57 20.92 30.33
C LYS A 261 -27.94 21.41 31.72
N GLN A 262 -29.03 20.84 32.26
CA GLN A 262 -29.37 20.97 33.68
C GLN A 262 -28.76 19.79 34.44
N ARG A 263 -27.99 20.08 35.49
CA ARG A 263 -27.51 19.10 36.45
C ARG A 263 -28.37 19.14 37.72
#